data_AF-A0A7C7UFC1-F1
#
_entry.id   AF-A0A7C7UFC1-F1
#
_cell.length_a   1.000
_cell.length_b   1.000
_cell.length_c   1.000
_cell.angle_alpha   90.00
_cell.angle_beta   90.00
_cell.angle_gamma   90.00
#
_symmetry.space_group_name_H-M   'P 1'
#
loop_
_entity.id
_entity.type
_entity.pdbx_description
1 polymer ?
#
loop_
_entity_poly.entity_id
_entity_poly.type
_entity_poly.pdbx_seq_one_letter_code
_entity_poly.pdbx_strand_id
1 'polypeptide(L)'
;MSAKIFELQCSPHLSRALVAAIRGYVASHYPRGVADCAQAAREALLEVAQNIETVCLTAERVSLSRRLRTLLKLAVQEYCDEQAASAEVEQARMALLAALQGEVVEDRLFAVLA
;
A
#
# COMPACT_ATOMS: atom_id res chain seq x y z
N MET A 1 -16.93 -9.54 -16.45
CA MET A 1 -17.35 -8.77 -15.26
C MET A 1 -16.32 -7.67 -15.03
N SER A 2 -16.70 -6.39 -15.08
CA SER A 2 -15.75 -5.28 -14.84
C SER A 2 -15.36 -5.26 -13.36
N ALA A 3 -14.06 -5.42 -13.07
CA ALA A 3 -13.56 -5.31 -11.70
C ALA A 3 -13.75 -3.85 -11.25
N LYS A 4 -14.46 -3.63 -10.14
CA LYS A 4 -14.60 -2.28 -9.58
C LYS A 4 -13.21 -1.78 -9.18
N ILE A 5 -12.78 -0.68 -9.77
CA ILE A 5 -11.50 -0.01 -9.49
C ILE A 5 -11.69 1.17 -8.52
N PHE A 6 -10.57 1.68 -8.02
CA PHE A 6 -10.47 2.98 -7.38
C PHE A 6 -9.17 3.66 -7.82
N GLU A 7 -9.17 4.98 -7.79
CA GLU A 7 -7.97 5.77 -8.08
C GLU A 7 -7.25 6.11 -6.76
N LEU A 8 -5.94 5.94 -6.78
CA LEU A 8 -5.04 6.33 -5.71
C LEU A 8 -4.20 7.49 -6.24
N GLN A 9 -4.14 8.60 -5.50
CA GLN A 9 -3.25 9.70 -5.83
C GLN A 9 -1.79 9.23 -5.72
N CYS A 10 -1.01 9.53 -6.75
CA CYS A 10 0.42 9.28 -6.74
C CYS A 10 1.14 10.49 -6.14
N SER A 11 1.81 10.25 -5.03
CA SER A 11 2.77 11.18 -4.46
C SER A 11 4.00 10.42 -3.97
N PRO A 12 5.16 11.10 -3.85
CA PRO A 12 6.42 10.41 -3.55
C PRO A 12 6.40 9.69 -2.20
N HIS A 13 5.89 10.32 -1.14
CA HIS A 13 5.90 9.71 0.20
C HIS A 13 4.81 8.64 0.32
N LEU A 14 3.62 8.86 -0.24
CA LEU A 14 2.55 7.87 -0.26
C LEU A 14 2.94 6.59 -0.99
N SER A 15 3.52 6.71 -2.18
CA SER A 15 3.90 5.55 -2.99
C SER A 15 4.99 4.74 -2.29
N ARG A 16 5.99 5.40 -1.70
CA ARG A 16 7.02 4.75 -0.88
C ARG A 16 6.45 4.03 0.34
N ALA A 17 5.60 4.70 1.13
CA ALA A 17 5.00 4.11 2.32
C ALA A 17 4.13 2.89 1.98
N LEU A 18 3.32 2.96 0.90
CA LEU A 18 2.51 1.82 0.45
C LEU A 18 3.37 0.67 -0.08
N VAL A 19 4.41 0.96 -0.88
CA VAL A 19 5.32 -0.07 -1.39
C VAL A 19 6.07 -0.75 -0.23
N ALA A 20 6.53 0.01 0.76
CA ALA A 20 7.14 -0.53 1.98
C ALA A 20 6.16 -1.42 2.74
N ALA A 21 4.94 -0.95 2.98
CA ALA A 21 3.90 -1.72 3.66
C ALA A 21 3.57 -3.04 2.94
N ILE A 22 3.39 -3.01 1.61
CA ILE A 22 3.11 -4.23 0.84
C ILE A 22 4.29 -5.20 0.90
N ARG A 23 5.52 -4.72 0.74
CA ARG A 23 6.73 -5.56 0.78
C ARG A 23 6.92 -6.19 2.17
N GLY A 24 6.70 -5.43 3.24
CA GLY A 24 6.72 -5.91 4.62
C GLY A 24 5.67 -7.00 4.87
N TYR A 25 4.42 -6.71 4.55
CA TYR A 25 3.31 -7.66 4.69
C TYR A 25 3.56 -8.97 3.91
N VAL A 26 4.06 -8.87 2.68
CA VAL A 26 4.41 -10.03 1.86
C VAL A 26 5.56 -10.84 2.46
N ALA A 27 6.56 -10.18 3.05
CA ALA A 27 7.67 -10.86 3.72
C ALA A 27 7.21 -11.64 4.96
N SER A 28 6.31 -11.06 5.75
CA SER A 28 5.78 -11.66 6.98
C SER A 28 4.78 -12.79 6.73
N HIS A 29 3.82 -12.60 5.81
CA HIS A 29 2.68 -13.52 5.64
C HIS A 29 2.84 -14.55 4.52
N TYR A 30 3.74 -14.32 3.56
CA TYR A 30 3.94 -15.21 2.42
C TYR A 30 5.42 -15.57 2.22
N PRO A 31 6.11 -16.15 3.22
CA PRO A 31 7.54 -16.46 3.11
C PRO A 31 7.84 -17.42 1.95
N ARG A 32 9.10 -17.47 1.51
CA ARG A 32 9.51 -18.40 0.43
C ARG A 32 9.33 -19.85 0.87
N GLY A 33 8.91 -20.72 -0.05
CA GLY A 33 8.75 -22.17 0.22
C GLY A 33 7.38 -22.57 0.77
N VAL A 34 6.41 -21.66 0.78
CA VAL A 34 4.99 -21.96 1.04
C VAL A 34 4.32 -22.62 -0.17
N ALA A 35 3.14 -23.21 0.05
CA ALA A 35 2.34 -23.84 -1.01
C ALA A 35 2.08 -22.91 -2.22
N ASP A 36 1.94 -23.50 -3.41
CA ASP A 36 1.82 -22.80 -4.70
C ASP A 36 0.78 -21.67 -4.71
N CYS A 37 -0.35 -21.86 -4.03
CA CYS A 37 -1.40 -20.83 -3.93
C CYS A 37 -0.93 -19.58 -3.18
N ALA A 38 -0.14 -19.75 -2.12
CA ALA A 38 0.42 -18.64 -1.36
C ALA A 38 1.57 -17.94 -2.13
N GLN A 39 2.30 -18.67 -2.98
CA GLN A 39 3.27 -18.06 -3.91
C GLN A 39 2.58 -17.18 -4.97
N ALA A 40 1.46 -17.63 -5.55
CA ALA A 40 0.71 -16.82 -6.50
C ALA A 40 0.19 -15.52 -5.87
N ALA A 41 -0.29 -15.57 -4.61
CA ALA A 41 -0.71 -14.38 -3.87
C ALA A 41 0.46 -13.43 -3.60
N ARG A 42 1.63 -13.96 -3.24
CA ARG A 42 2.88 -13.20 -3.08
C ARG A 42 3.25 -12.46 -4.36
N GLU A 43 3.28 -13.14 -5.49
CA GLU A 43 3.65 -12.55 -6.79
C GLU A 43 2.67 -11.43 -7.17
N ALA A 44 1.37 -11.67 -7.04
CA ALA A 44 0.35 -10.66 -7.32
C ALA A 44 0.50 -9.39 -6.46
N LEU A 45 0.81 -9.54 -5.17
CA LEU A 45 1.03 -8.37 -4.28
C LEU A 45 2.31 -7.62 -4.62
N LEU A 46 3.39 -8.33 -4.96
CA LEU A 46 4.66 -7.69 -5.38
C LEU A 46 4.51 -6.98 -6.73
N GLU A 47 3.73 -7.53 -7.65
CA GLU A 47 3.39 -6.87 -8.92
C GLU A 47 2.59 -5.58 -8.67
N VAL A 48 1.65 -5.58 -7.72
CA VAL A 48 0.92 -4.37 -7.32
C VAL A 48 1.88 -3.32 -6.76
N ALA A 49 2.82 -3.70 -5.89
CA ALA A 49 3.82 -2.78 -5.38
C ALA A 49 4.69 -2.20 -6.51
N GLN A 50 5.15 -3.04 -7.44
CA GLN A 50 5.92 -2.59 -8.60
C GLN A 50 5.12 -1.65 -9.50
N ASN A 51 3.83 -1.94 -9.71
CA ASN A 51 2.96 -1.10 -10.52
C ASN A 51 2.75 0.28 -9.87
N ILE A 52 2.53 0.34 -8.56
CA ILE A 52 2.43 1.61 -7.82
C ILE A 52 3.75 2.38 -7.95
N GLU A 53 4.88 1.72 -7.70
CA GLU A 53 6.22 2.32 -7.78
C GLU A 53 6.49 2.89 -9.17
N THR A 54 6.20 2.15 -10.24
CA THR A 54 6.46 2.59 -11.62
C THR A 54 5.47 3.65 -12.11
N VAL A 55 4.17 3.46 -11.90
CA VAL A 55 3.13 4.38 -12.41
C VAL A 55 3.20 5.72 -11.69
N CYS A 56 3.46 5.72 -10.38
CA CYS A 56 3.55 6.97 -9.63
C CYS A 56 4.80 7.82 -9.95
N LEU A 57 5.73 7.33 -10.78
CA LEU A 57 6.81 8.15 -11.33
C LEU A 57 6.36 9.04 -12.49
N THR A 58 5.29 8.67 -13.20
CA THR A 58 4.92 9.30 -14.48
C THR A 58 3.46 9.77 -14.53
N ALA A 59 2.62 9.31 -13.61
CA ALA A 59 1.20 9.66 -13.56
C ALA A 59 0.82 10.25 -12.18
N GLU A 60 -0.18 11.12 -12.18
CA GLU A 60 -0.74 11.70 -10.95
C GLU A 60 -1.61 10.72 -10.16
N ARG A 61 -2.06 9.63 -10.79
CA ARG A 61 -2.92 8.61 -10.18
C ARG A 61 -2.62 7.22 -10.72
N VAL A 62 -2.83 6.21 -9.86
CA VAL A 62 -2.80 4.79 -10.22
C VAL A 62 -4.16 4.16 -9.96
N SER A 63 -4.64 3.35 -10.91
CA SER A 63 -5.90 2.61 -10.78
C SER A 63 -5.66 1.25 -10.16
N LEU A 64 -6.32 0.95 -9.04
CA LEU A 64 -6.19 -0.30 -8.30
C LEU A 64 -7.54 -0.99 -8.16
N SER A 65 -7.54 -2.33 -8.06
CA SER A 65 -8.78 -3.08 -7.85
C SER A 65 -9.29 -2.91 -6.41
N ARG A 66 -10.61 -2.80 -6.24
CA ARG A 66 -11.21 -2.76 -4.89
C ARG A 66 -10.98 -4.03 -4.09
N ARG A 67 -10.72 -5.16 -4.74
CA ARG A 67 -10.39 -6.43 -4.06
C ARG A 67 -9.05 -6.34 -3.34
N LEU A 68 -8.07 -5.66 -3.93
CA LEU A 68 -6.76 -5.42 -3.31
C LEU A 68 -6.85 -4.49 -2.11
N ARG A 69 -7.82 -3.56 -2.09
CA ARG A 69 -7.96 -2.56 -1.03
C ARG A 69 -7.95 -3.18 0.38
N THR A 70 -8.65 -4.30 0.59
CA THR A 70 -8.67 -4.93 1.93
C THR A 70 -7.29 -5.42 2.35
N LEU A 71 -6.53 -6.05 1.45
CA LEU A 71 -5.16 -6.48 1.73
C LEU A 71 -4.23 -5.29 1.96
N LEU A 72 -4.38 -4.22 1.18
CA LEU A 72 -3.60 -3.00 1.37
C LEU A 72 -3.88 -2.33 2.72
N LYS A 73 -5.13 -2.37 3.20
CA LYS A 73 -5.47 -1.86 4.54
C LYS A 73 -4.78 -2.66 5.65
N LEU A 74 -4.75 -3.98 5.53
CA LEU A 74 -4.04 -4.84 6.49
C LEU A 74 -2.54 -4.56 6.48
N ALA A 75 -1.94 -4.47 5.28
CA ALA A 75 -0.53 -4.13 5.13
C ALA A 75 -0.17 -2.77 5.74
N VAL A 76 -1.02 -1.75 5.53
CA VAL A 76 -0.83 -0.41 6.14
C VAL A 76 -0.94 -0.45 7.65
N GLN A 77 -1.91 -1.20 8.20
CA GLN A 77 -2.08 -1.33 9.64
C GLN A 77 -0.84 -1.94 10.30
N GLU A 78 -0.40 -3.09 9.78
CA GLU A 78 0.78 -3.79 10.29
C GLU A 78 2.05 -2.93 10.16
N TYR A 79 2.25 -2.31 9.00
CA TYR A 79 3.39 -1.43 8.77
C TYR A 79 3.46 -0.25 9.74
N CYS A 80 2.31 0.35 10.09
CA CYS A 80 2.25 1.43 11.08
C CYS A 80 2.39 0.92 12.53
N ASP A 81 1.97 -0.32 12.81
CA ASP A 81 2.14 -0.96 14.12
C ASP A 81 3.62 -1.28 14.41
N GLU A 82 4.43 -1.52 13.37
CA GLU A 82 5.88 -1.73 13.47
C GLU A 82 6.68 -0.44 13.74
N GLN A 83 6.07 0.74 13.55
CA GLN A 83 6.72 2.02 13.80
C GLN A 83 6.71 2.39 15.30
N ALA A 84 7.64 3.25 15.70
CA ALA A 84 7.61 3.83 17.04
C ALA A 84 6.31 4.63 17.24
N ALA A 85 5.54 4.29 18.27
CA ALA A 85 4.26 4.92 18.54
C ALA A 85 4.43 6.44 18.73
N SER A 86 3.80 7.20 17.83
CA SER A 86 3.79 8.66 17.85
C SER A 86 2.47 9.19 17.27
N ALA A 87 2.14 10.44 17.58
CA ALA A 87 0.95 11.08 17.03
C ALA A 87 1.05 11.26 15.51
N GLU A 88 2.25 11.53 15.01
CA GLU A 88 2.54 11.67 13.58
C GLU A 88 2.34 10.35 12.84
N VAL A 89 2.77 9.22 13.41
CA VAL A 89 2.55 7.88 12.83
C VAL A 89 1.06 7.56 12.75
N GLU A 90 0.30 7.86 13.81
CA GLU A 90 -1.15 7.62 13.79
C GLU A 90 -1.87 8.51 12.77
N GLN A 91 -1.45 9.77 12.65
CA GLN A 91 -1.96 10.66 11.61
C GLN A 91 -1.62 10.15 10.20
N ALA A 92 -0.41 9.63 9.99
CA ALA A 92 0.02 9.04 8.73
C ALA A 92 -0.78 7.75 8.42
N ARG A 93 -1.07 6.92 9.43
CA ARG A 93 -1.94 5.74 9.31
C ARG A 93 -3.33 6.14 8.84
N MET A 94 -3.96 7.11 9.49
CA MET A 94 -5.28 7.61 9.09
C MET A 94 -5.26 8.14 7.66
N ALA A 95 -4.24 8.91 7.31
CA ALA A 95 -4.02 9.45 5.97
C ALA A 95 -3.90 8.34 4.91
N LEU A 96 -3.14 7.27 5.17
CA LEU A 96 -2.99 6.14 4.25
C LEU A 96 -4.32 5.40 4.06
N LEU A 97 -5.07 5.19 5.14
CA LEU A 97 -6.37 4.53 5.08
C LEU A 97 -7.42 5.36 4.35
N ALA A 98 -7.36 6.70 4.43
CA ALA A 98 -8.18 7.62 3.64
C ALA A 98 -7.79 7.58 2.16
N ALA A 99 -6.49 7.62 1.84
CA ALA A 99 -6.01 7.51 0.46
C ALA A 99 -6.44 6.19 -0.22
N LEU A 100 -6.41 5.06 0.50
CA LEU A 100 -6.92 3.77 0.01
C LEU A 100 -8.44 3.77 -0.25
N GLN A 101 -9.19 4.72 0.33
CA GLN A 101 -10.61 4.91 0.05
C GLN A 101 -10.86 5.75 -1.22
N GLY A 102 -9.82 6.40 -1.74
CA GLY A 102 -9.86 7.31 -2.88
C GLY A 102 -9.94 8.79 -2.47
N GLU A 103 -9.69 9.10 -1.20
CA GLU A 103 -9.62 10.49 -0.75
C GLU A 103 -8.28 11.12 -1.16
N VAL A 104 -8.32 12.42 -1.45
CA VAL A 104 -7.14 13.23 -1.72
C VAL A 104 -6.54 13.64 -0.39
N VAL A 105 -5.27 13.30 -0.16
CA VAL A 105 -4.61 13.50 1.12
C VAL A 105 -3.26 14.17 0.90
N GLU A 106 -2.87 15.06 1.81
CA GLU A 106 -1.63 15.82 1.70
C GLU A 106 -0.40 14.93 1.86
N ASP A 107 0.52 14.99 0.89
CA ASP A 107 1.71 14.13 0.83
C ASP A 107 2.62 14.25 2.06
N ARG A 108 2.68 15.44 2.68
CA ARG A 108 3.48 15.69 3.89
C ARG A 108 3.09 14.80 5.07
N LEU A 109 1.86 14.29 5.11
CA LEU A 109 1.39 13.41 6.18
C LEU A 109 2.08 12.04 6.16
N PHE A 110 2.67 11.65 5.03
CA PHE A 110 3.38 10.38 4.88
C PHE A 110 4.89 10.49 5.11
N ALA A 111 5.42 11.70 5.30
CA ALA A 111 6.87 11.93 5.39
C ALA A 111 7.51 11.25 6.61
N VAL A 112 6.75 11.00 7.68
CA VAL A 112 7.22 10.27 8.87
C VAL A 112 7.38 8.76 8.61
N LEU A 113 6.80 8.25 7.53
CA LEU A 113 6.80 6.84 7.14
C LEU A 113 7.74 6.53 5.97
N ALA A 114 8.47 7.51 5.44
CA ALA A 114 9.33 7.36 4.27
C ALA A 114 10.81 7.38 4.66
#